data_AF-A0A940B173-F1
#
_entry.id   AF-A0A940B173-F1
#
_cell.length_a   1.000
_cell.length_b   1.000
_cell.length_c   1.000
_cell.angle_alpha   90.00
_cell.angle_beta   90.00
_cell.angle_gamma   90.00
#
_symmetry.space_group_name_H-M   'P 1'
#
loop_
_entity.id
_entity.type
_entity.pdbx_description
1 polymer ?
#
loop_
_entity_poly.entity_id
_entity_poly.type
_entity_poly.pdbx_seq_one_letter_code
_entity_poly.pdbx_strand_id
1 'polypeptide(L)' 'EKTGFSDLIFSIREMLFGSQKTYSLPLEKAELLELVRKTGILINSEWQENSIKIEAQVSGKAQALLAPYEIKPKE' A
#
# COMPACT_ATOMS: atom_id res chain seq x y z
N GLU A 1 -18.85 2.92 20.24
CA GLU A 1 -18.03 1.69 20.31
C GLU A 1 -18.08 0.96 18.96
N LYS A 2 -16.98 0.98 18.19
CA LYS A 2 -16.80 0.29 16.89
C LYS A 2 -15.36 -0.23 16.72
N THR A 3 -14.69 -0.48 17.83
CA THR A 3 -13.25 -0.79 17.87
C THR A 3 -12.99 -2.22 17.42
N GLY A 4 -13.64 -3.21 18.05
CA GLY A 4 -13.34 -4.64 17.80
C GLY A 4 -13.49 -5.13 16.34
N PHE A 5 -14.47 -4.62 15.58
CA PHE A 5 -14.63 -5.02 14.18
C PHE A 5 -13.55 -4.40 13.26
N SER A 6 -13.12 -3.18 13.57
CA SER A 6 -12.07 -2.48 12.82
C SER A 6 -10.71 -3.13 13.07
N ASP A 7 -10.43 -3.49 14.32
CA ASP A 7 -9.21 -4.22 14.73
C ASP A 7 -9.15 -5.62 14.09
N LEU A 8 -10.29 -6.31 14.00
CA LEU A 8 -10.37 -7.60 13.31
C LEU A 8 -10.10 -7.45 11.81
N ILE A 9 -10.69 -6.44 11.16
CA ILE A 9 -10.41 -6.15 9.75
C ILE A 9 -8.91 -5.88 9.56
N PHE A 10 -8.30 -5.06 10.41
CA PHE A 10 -6.87 -4.78 10.33
C PHE A 10 -6.03 -6.05 10.45
N SER A 11 -6.32 -6.89 11.45
CA SER A 11 -5.60 -8.15 11.69
C SER A 11 -5.71 -9.14 10.53
N ILE A 12 -6.91 -9.28 9.94
CA ILE A 12 -7.13 -10.13 8.77
C ILE A 12 -6.34 -9.62 7.57
N ARG A 13 -6.37 -8.30 7.34
CA ARG A 13 -5.63 -7.70 6.23
C ARG A 13 -4.12 -7.87 6.39
N GLU A 14 -3.61 -7.70 7.60
CA GLU A 14 -2.20 -7.91 7.89
C GLU A 14 -1.78 -9.37 7.68
N MET A 15 -2.60 -10.35 8.09
CA MET A 15 -2.31 -11.76 7.83
C MET A 15 -2.29 -12.13 6.34
N LEU A 16 -3.16 -11.52 5.53
CA LEU A 16 -3.29 -11.86 4.11
C LEU A 16 -2.33 -11.10 3.19
N PHE A 17 -2.10 -9.82 3.49
CA PHE A 17 -1.38 -8.89 2.62
C PHE A 17 -0.13 -8.30 3.27
N GLY A 18 0.17 -8.66 4.50
CA GLY A 18 1.28 -8.11 5.28
C GLY A 18 0.98 -6.73 5.85
N SER A 19 2.01 -6.15 6.46
CA SER A 19 1.89 -4.84 7.11
C SER A 19 1.66 -3.72 6.09
N GLN A 20 0.93 -2.69 6.53
CA GLN A 20 0.73 -1.46 5.77
C GLN A 20 2.08 -0.77 5.53
N LYS A 21 2.32 -0.39 4.28
CA LYS A 21 3.52 0.33 3.85
C LYS A 21 3.15 1.52 3.00
N THR A 22 4.02 2.51 3.03
CA THR A 22 3.88 3.72 2.21
C THR A 22 4.87 3.66 1.06
N TYR A 23 4.42 3.98 -0.15
CA TYR A 23 5.25 3.98 -1.34
C TYR A 23 5.15 5.33 -2.04
N SER A 24 6.22 5.76 -2.71
CA SER A 24 6.23 6.92 -3.61
C SER A 24 6.50 6.46 -5.03
N LEU A 25 5.45 6.39 -5.84
CA LEU A 25 5.55 5.96 -7.23
C LEU A 25 5.81 7.17 -8.13
N PRO A 26 6.74 7.11 -9.09
CA PRO A 26 6.80 8.13 -10.14
C PRO A 26 5.52 8.08 -10.99
N LEU A 27 5.11 9.22 -11.55
CA LEU A 27 3.89 9.32 -12.36
C LEU A 27 3.88 8.34 -13.54
N GLU A 28 5.05 8.06 -14.12
CA GLU A 28 5.26 7.07 -15.19
C GLU A 28 4.89 5.64 -14.78
N LYS A 29 4.81 5.37 -13.47
CA LYS A 29 4.47 4.06 -12.89
C LYS A 29 3.09 4.05 -12.25
N ALA A 30 2.17 4.91 -12.71
CA ALA A 30 0.76 4.86 -12.31
C ALA A 30 0.11 3.49 -12.57
N GLU A 31 0.63 2.69 -13.51
CA GLU A 31 0.22 1.29 -13.71
C GLU A 31 0.42 0.40 -12.46
N LEU A 32 1.40 0.71 -11.62
CA LEU A 32 1.64 -0.02 -10.36
C LEU A 32 0.55 0.27 -9.33
N LEU A 33 -0.06 1.46 -9.36
CA LEU A 33 -1.24 1.76 -8.52
C LEU A 33 -2.43 0.86 -8.91
N GLU A 34 -2.66 0.68 -10.21
CA GLU A 34 -3.71 -0.22 -10.70
C GLU A 34 -3.43 -1.68 -10.32
N LEU A 35 -2.15 -2.09 -10.31
CA LEU A 35 -1.75 -3.40 -9.80
C LEU A 35 -2.12 -3.55 -8.32
N VAL A 36 -1.79 -2.56 -7.47
CA VAL A 36 -2.15 -2.56 -6.04
C VAL A 36 -3.66 -2.70 -5.86
N ARG A 37 -4.47 -1.98 -6.63
CA ARG A 37 -5.94 -2.08 -6.57
C ARG A 37 -6.46 -3.48 -6.91
N LYS A 38 -5.75 -4.22 -7.76
CA LYS A 38 -6.15 -5.57 -8.20
C LYS A 38 -5.64 -6.68 -7.29
N THR A 39 -4.45 -6.53 -6.73
CA THR A 39 -3.74 -7.62 -6.04
C THR A 39 -3.53 -7.39 -4.55
N GLY A 40 -3.89 -6.21 -4.03
CA GLY A 40 -3.71 -5.86 -2.63
C GLY A 40 -4.81 -4.93 -2.13
N ILE A 41 -4.49 -4.20 -1.07
CA ILE A 41 -5.40 -3.25 -0.44
C ILE A 41 -4.78 -1.87 -0.52
N LEU A 42 -5.41 -1.00 -1.32
CA LEU A 42 -5.11 0.42 -1.32
C LEU A 42 -5.87 1.08 -0.16
N ILE A 43 -5.14 1.60 0.81
CA ILE A 43 -5.69 2.34 1.95
C ILE A 43 -5.86 3.81 1.57
N ASN A 44 -4.85 4.39 0.93
CA ASN A 44 -4.84 5.78 0.54
C ASN A 44 -3.99 6.02 -0.72
N SER A 45 -4.33 7.04 -1.49
CA SER A 45 -3.55 7.49 -2.64
C SER A 45 -3.62 9.00 -2.77
N GLU A 46 -2.46 9.64 -2.79
CA GLU A 46 -2.29 11.08 -2.92
C GLU A 46 -1.42 11.38 -4.14
N TRP A 47 -1.94 12.19 -5.05
CA TRP A 47 -1.22 12.64 -6.24
C TRP A 47 -0.46 13.92 -5.91
N GLN A 48 0.84 13.89 -6.13
CA GLN A 48 1.75 15.01 -5.95
C GLN A 48 2.31 15.42 -7.32
N GLU A 49 2.96 16.59 -7.40
CA GLU A 49 3.44 17.15 -8.69
C GLU A 49 4.32 16.18 -9.49
N ASN A 50 5.16 15.37 -8.83
CA ASN A 50 6.11 14.48 -9.49
C ASN A 50 5.97 13.00 -9.11
N SER A 51 5.02 12.66 -8.23
CA SER A 51 4.87 11.29 -7.72
C SER A 51 3.46 11.03 -7.18
N ILE A 52 3.16 9.75 -6.97
CA ILE A 52 1.94 9.26 -6.34
C ILE A 52 2.36 8.61 -5.03
N LYS A 53 1.99 9.24 -3.92
CA LYS A 53 2.17 8.66 -2.60
C LYS A 53 1.01 7.72 -2.33
N ILE A 54 1.30 6.47 -2.04
CA ILE A 54 0.27 5.45 -1.81
C ILE A 54 0.53 4.75 -0.49
N GLU A 55 -0.54 4.45 0.23
CA GLU A 55 -0.52 3.60 1.41
C GLU A 55 -1.24 2.31 1.06
N ALA A 56 -0.53 1.20 1.13
CA ALA A 56 -1.05 -0.07 0.66
C ALA A 56 -0.53 -1.27 1.48
N GLN A 57 -1.35 -2.31 1.53
CA GLN A 57 -0.94 -3.65 1.97
C GLN A 57 -0.88 -4.53 0.72
N VAL A 58 0.31 -5.07 0.45
CA VAL A 58 0.61 -5.86 -0.74
C VAL A 58 1.56 -6.99 -0.37
N SER A 59 1.30 -8.17 -0.91
CA SER A 59 2.13 -9.35 -0.71
C SER A 59 2.59 -9.94 -2.04
N GLY A 60 3.61 -10.80 -1.99
CA GLY A 60 4.10 -11.55 -3.14
C GLY A 60 4.64 -10.69 -4.28
N LYS A 61 4.17 -10.92 -5.51
CA LYS A 61 4.73 -10.27 -6.72
C LYS A 61 4.53 -8.76 -6.73
N ALA A 62 3.39 -8.25 -6.27
CA ALA A 62 3.15 -6.82 -6.23
C ALA A 62 4.09 -6.12 -5.25
N GLN A 63 4.33 -6.73 -4.08
CA GLN A 63 5.29 -6.25 -3.10
C GLN A 63 6.71 -6.15 -3.70
N ALA A 64 7.15 -7.14 -4.46
CA ALA A 64 8.47 -7.13 -5.10
C ALA A 64 8.62 -5.98 -6.12
N LEU A 65 7.55 -5.66 -6.85
CA LEU A 65 7.53 -4.55 -7.82
C LEU A 65 7.49 -3.17 -7.14
N LEU A 66 6.88 -3.10 -5.94
CA LEU A 66 6.73 -1.87 -5.15
C LEU A 66 7.90 -1.62 -4.19
N ALA A 67 8.66 -2.66 -3.84
CA ALA A 67 9.83 -2.58 -2.97
C ALA A 67 10.81 -1.42 -3.28
N PRO A 68 11.19 -1.11 -4.53
CA PRO A 68 12.09 0.02 -4.82
C PRO A 68 11.49 1.40 -4.52
N TYR A 69 10.17 1.49 -4.34
CA TYR A 69 9.44 2.73 -4.11
C TYR A 69 8.99 2.88 -2.64
N GLU A 70 9.34 1.93 -1.77
CA GLU A 70 8.95 1.93 -0.37
C GLU A 70 9.60 3.09 0.38
N ILE A 71 8.76 3.94 0.98
CA ILE A 71 9.20 5.00 1.89
C ILE A 71 9.36 4.37 3.26
N LYS A 72 10.59 4.07 3.65
CA LYS A 72 10.87 3.68 5.04
C LYS A 72 10.60 4.89 5.94
N PRO A 73 9.83 4.74 7.03
CA PRO A 73 9.79 5.79 8.05
C PRO A 73 11.22 6.01 8.55
N LYS A 74 11.68 7.26 8.56
CA LYS A 74 12.93 7.63 9.23
C LYS A 74 12.73 7.33 10.73
N GLU A 75 13.52 6.40 11.26
CA GLU A 75 13.76 6.25 12.70
C GLU A 75 14.43 7.50 13.27
#